data_AF-A0A496B0A2-F1
#
_entry.id   AF-A0A496B0A2-F1
#
_cell.length_a   1.000
_cell.length_b   1.000
_cell.length_c   1.000
_cell.angle_alpha   90.00
_cell.angle_beta   90.00
_cell.angle_gamma   90.00
#
_symmetry.space_group_name_H-M   'P 1'
#
loop_
_entity.id
_entity.type
_entity.pdbx_description
1 polymer ?
#
loop_
_entity_poly.entity_id
_entity_poly.type
_entity_poly.pdbx_seq_one_letter_code
_entity_poly.pdbx_strand_id
1 'polypeptide(L)'
;MHTKRFVYIFIGVLVLTLGTYTFWRVAQNPPSVVQKVFRTTHPSDSTNGSPTQAPHSSEEPELTEEATSWHAESIAFTKSLFSQEQLAKPDAQRIFKLLESEEYQSFTATPRTLEERFEFLADRGADVPRNLNMLLFRKSFPTGEPADFEPEMRQKLLHALQEAGIGGPEEVPAEILALRANPNLMTKLTQAAALLEEYGQKEGLQRLYASEPALARGVEWGLQQEQAHEKKRAVLRTFWDNKRHFHWRMGYFKGHVTGEEGSSAWVNEVLAGLSPAAPAVPMFVDSTEGLSPPKSDRQVETVLPDIPTTPQEKQHPPSSDMPTVQKVAPRPTSPTATPNQDKRLTPLTPMTSKSSQLPTDDDFETVLRERFSSTRFNRAMEALNRYGPEEGVRRLKASDPEMAVQVERLLQKQQEKD
;
A
#
# COMPACT_ATOMS: atom_id res chain seq x y z
N MET A 1 0.34 31.96 11.70
CA MET A 1 0.32 31.09 10.50
C MET A 1 0.11 29.59 10.80
N HIS A 2 0.56 29.04 11.94
CA HIS A 2 0.46 27.61 12.25
C HIS A 2 -0.97 27.03 12.32
N THR A 3 -1.95 27.85 12.67
CA THR A 3 -3.32 27.41 12.92
C THR A 3 -4.14 27.11 11.67
N LYS A 4 -3.76 27.62 10.49
CA LYS A 4 -4.40 27.27 9.20
C LYS A 4 -3.92 25.92 8.71
N ARG A 5 -2.59 25.70 8.66
CA ARG A 5 -1.97 24.41 8.28
C ARG A 5 -2.55 23.24 9.08
N PHE A 6 -2.82 23.44 10.37
CA PHE A 6 -3.37 22.40 11.23
C PHE A 6 -4.80 21.98 10.89
N VAL A 7 -5.64 22.92 10.45
CA VAL A 7 -7.04 22.65 10.07
C VAL A 7 -7.08 21.81 8.80
N TYR A 8 -6.33 22.25 7.81
CA TYR A 8 -6.13 21.58 6.55
C TYR A 8 -5.56 20.17 6.69
N ILE A 9 -4.69 19.97 7.68
CA ILE A 9 -4.16 18.64 7.99
C ILE A 9 -5.31 17.69 8.34
N PHE A 10 -6.08 18.01 9.37
CA PHE A 10 -7.10 17.09 9.81
C PHE A 10 -8.26 16.89 8.83
N ILE A 11 -8.49 17.87 7.96
CA ILE A 11 -9.50 17.76 6.93
C ILE A 11 -9.17 16.68 5.92
N GLY A 12 -7.94 16.60 5.43
CA GLY A 12 -7.64 15.49 4.54
C GLY A 12 -7.63 14.15 5.29
N VAL A 13 -7.51 14.13 6.64
CA VAL A 13 -7.57 12.86 7.42
C VAL A 13 -8.93 12.27 7.18
N LEU A 14 -9.93 13.13 7.15
CA LEU A 14 -11.29 12.77 6.83
C LEU A 14 -11.47 12.31 5.40
N VAL A 15 -10.83 12.98 4.45
CA VAL A 15 -10.88 12.57 3.04
C VAL A 15 -10.29 11.17 2.89
N LEU A 16 -9.22 10.90 3.64
CA LEU A 16 -8.56 9.60 3.72
C LEU A 16 -9.41 8.56 4.42
N THR A 17 -10.02 8.85 5.58
CA THR A 17 -10.88 7.90 6.31
C THR A 17 -12.19 7.62 5.58
N LEU A 18 -12.69 8.58 4.81
CA LEU A 18 -13.81 8.36 3.90
C LEU A 18 -13.36 7.60 2.65
N GLY A 19 -12.11 7.80 2.19
CA GLY A 19 -11.53 7.08 1.04
C GLY A 19 -11.28 5.61 1.29
N THR A 20 -10.73 5.31 2.45
CA THR A 20 -10.60 3.96 3.00
C THR A 20 -11.91 3.20 2.99
N TYR A 21 -12.98 3.88 3.36
CA TYR A 21 -14.26 3.24 3.61
C TYR A 21 -15.07 2.98 2.35
N THR A 22 -15.15 3.92 1.41
CA THR A 22 -15.90 3.66 0.17
C THR A 22 -15.25 2.57 -0.67
N PHE A 23 -13.91 2.52 -0.65
CA PHE A 23 -13.14 1.46 -1.30
C PHE A 23 -13.42 0.11 -0.62
N TRP A 24 -13.45 0.08 0.71
CA TRP A 24 -13.87 -1.07 1.52
C TRP A 24 -15.29 -1.56 1.19
N ARG A 25 -16.26 -0.65 1.09
CA ARG A 25 -17.67 -1.01 0.85
C ARG A 25 -17.91 -1.58 -0.55
N VAL A 26 -17.21 -1.08 -1.56
CA VAL A 26 -17.35 -1.60 -2.93
C VAL A 26 -16.62 -2.92 -3.10
N ALA A 27 -15.55 -3.17 -2.33
CA ALA A 27 -14.94 -4.48 -2.26
C ALA A 27 -15.87 -5.54 -1.63
N GLN A 28 -16.71 -5.15 -0.66
CA GLN A 28 -17.67 -6.06 -0.02
C GLN A 28 -18.95 -6.32 -0.82
N ASN A 29 -19.33 -5.40 -1.70
CA ASN A 29 -20.49 -5.56 -2.57
C ASN A 29 -20.01 -5.81 -4.00
N PRO A 30 -19.89 -7.07 -4.47
CA PRO A 30 -19.61 -7.30 -5.88
C PRO A 30 -20.65 -6.55 -6.72
N PRO A 31 -20.27 -5.95 -7.87
CA PRO A 31 -21.22 -5.26 -8.72
C PRO A 31 -22.39 -6.21 -8.93
N SER A 32 -23.59 -5.78 -8.54
CA SER A 32 -24.80 -6.56 -8.71
C SER A 32 -24.75 -7.11 -10.13
N VAL A 33 -24.74 -8.44 -10.24
CA VAL A 33 -24.77 -9.10 -11.54
C VAL A 33 -25.95 -8.47 -12.24
N VAL A 34 -25.67 -7.61 -13.23
CA VAL A 34 -26.70 -7.10 -14.13
C VAL A 34 -27.32 -8.37 -14.67
N GLN A 35 -28.48 -8.74 -14.14
CA GLN A 35 -29.29 -9.79 -14.71
C GLN A 35 -29.56 -9.25 -16.11
N LYS A 36 -28.79 -9.74 -17.08
CA LYS A 36 -29.17 -9.64 -18.48
C LYS A 36 -30.51 -10.34 -18.52
N VAL A 37 -31.58 -9.57 -18.42
CA VAL A 37 -32.92 -10.02 -18.75
C VAL A 37 -32.80 -10.38 -20.22
N PHE A 38 -32.51 -11.65 -20.50
CA PHE A 38 -32.66 -12.22 -21.82
C PHE A 38 -34.16 -12.17 -22.08
N ARG A 39 -34.65 -11.04 -22.63
CA ARG A 39 -35.92 -11.00 -23.32
C ARG A 39 -35.78 -11.98 -24.47
N THR A 40 -36.32 -13.18 -24.29
CA THR A 40 -36.66 -14.08 -25.37
C THR A 40 -37.69 -13.37 -26.25
N THR A 41 -37.22 -12.68 -27.28
CA THR A 41 -38.09 -12.16 -28.33
C THR A 41 -38.61 -13.33 -29.14
N HIS A 42 -39.89 -13.66 -28.95
CA HIS A 42 -40.66 -14.42 -29.91
C HIS A 42 -40.67 -13.64 -31.24
N PRO A 43 -40.44 -14.30 -32.40
CA PRO A 43 -40.67 -13.68 -33.69
C PRO A 43 -42.18 -13.61 -33.91
N SER A 44 -42.73 -12.41 -34.00
CA SER A 44 -44.05 -12.19 -34.59
C SER A 44 -43.98 -10.95 -35.44
N ASP A 45 -44.50 -11.13 -36.64
CA ASP A 45 -44.44 -10.24 -37.78
C ASP A 45 -45.09 -8.87 -37.54
N SER A 46 -44.56 -7.93 -38.31
CA SER A 46 -45.30 -6.88 -39.02
C SER A 46 -45.61 -5.54 -38.33
N THR A 47 -45.00 -4.53 -38.97
CA THR A 47 -45.55 -3.21 -39.37
C THR A 47 -45.63 -2.03 -38.41
N ASN A 48 -44.97 -0.96 -38.88
CA ASN A 48 -45.25 0.47 -38.73
C ASN A 48 -44.86 1.19 -37.44
N GLY A 49 -43.67 1.80 -37.49
CA GLY A 49 -43.53 3.27 -37.43
C GLY A 49 -43.95 3.99 -36.16
N SER A 50 -43.03 4.11 -35.20
CA SER A 50 -42.93 5.27 -34.30
C SER A 50 -41.50 5.39 -33.75
N PRO A 51 -40.94 6.60 -33.59
CA PRO A 51 -39.64 6.78 -32.96
C PRO A 51 -39.81 6.60 -31.45
N THR A 52 -39.63 5.36 -30.97
CA THR A 52 -39.56 5.03 -29.56
C THR A 52 -38.31 5.67 -28.95
N GLN A 53 -38.51 6.73 -28.17
CA GLN A 53 -37.52 7.20 -27.21
C GLN A 53 -37.08 6.02 -26.34
N ALA A 54 -35.78 5.73 -26.36
CA ALA A 54 -35.18 4.79 -25.44
C ALA A 54 -35.50 5.24 -23.99
N PRO A 55 -36.04 4.38 -23.13
CA PRO A 55 -36.10 4.69 -21.71
C PRO A 55 -34.66 4.66 -21.21
N HIS A 56 -34.05 5.84 -21.05
CA HIS A 56 -32.92 5.98 -20.14
C HIS A 56 -33.46 5.69 -18.75
N SER A 57 -33.37 4.43 -18.35
CA SER A 57 -33.52 4.02 -16.96
C SER A 57 -32.29 4.54 -16.24
N SER A 58 -32.34 5.81 -15.84
CA SER A 58 -31.46 6.36 -14.82
C SER A 58 -31.87 5.71 -13.50
N GLU A 59 -31.42 4.47 -13.28
CA GLU A 59 -31.38 3.91 -11.93
C GLU A 59 -30.34 4.72 -11.18
N GLU A 60 -30.81 5.80 -10.56
CA GLU A 60 -30.05 6.55 -9.58
C GLU A 60 -29.70 5.55 -8.45
N PRO A 61 -28.42 5.33 -8.16
CA PRO A 61 -28.02 4.35 -7.16
C PRO A 61 -28.62 4.77 -5.82
N GLU A 62 -29.60 4.01 -5.34
CA GLU A 62 -30.25 4.25 -4.07
C GLU A 62 -29.20 4.11 -2.96
N LEU A 63 -28.85 5.25 -2.34
CA LEU A 63 -27.92 5.31 -1.22
C LEU A 63 -28.54 4.57 -0.04
N THR A 64 -28.04 3.36 0.27
CA THR A 64 -28.55 2.59 1.41
C THR A 64 -28.32 3.35 2.73
N GLU A 65 -29.29 3.26 3.66
CA GLU A 65 -29.27 3.98 4.95
C GLU A 65 -27.97 3.75 5.77
N GLU A 66 -27.37 2.58 5.65
CA GLU A 66 -26.11 2.20 6.31
C GLU A 66 -24.90 3.03 5.83
N ALA A 67 -24.89 3.43 4.55
CA ALA A 67 -23.84 4.27 3.98
C ALA A 67 -23.85 5.68 4.59
N THR A 68 -25.06 6.22 4.73
CA THR A 68 -25.32 7.56 5.24
C THR A 68 -24.97 7.64 6.72
N SER A 69 -25.27 6.59 7.49
CA SER A 69 -24.92 6.50 8.92
C SER A 69 -23.41 6.57 9.15
N TRP A 70 -22.62 5.77 8.42
CA TRP A 70 -21.17 5.70 8.67
C TRP A 70 -20.42 6.94 8.16
N HIS A 71 -20.90 7.57 7.08
CA HIS A 71 -20.38 8.86 6.60
C HIS A 71 -20.55 9.94 7.68
N ALA A 72 -21.72 10.00 8.30
CA ALA A 72 -21.98 10.90 9.41
C ALA A 72 -21.07 10.61 10.62
N GLU A 73 -20.85 9.33 10.97
CA GLU A 73 -19.92 8.92 12.03
C GLU A 73 -18.46 9.30 11.72
N SER A 74 -18.01 9.11 10.47
CA SER A 74 -16.67 9.51 10.01
C SER A 74 -16.45 11.01 10.11
N ILE A 75 -17.45 11.79 9.71
CA ILE A 75 -17.42 13.24 9.83
C ILE A 75 -17.39 13.65 11.31
N ALA A 76 -18.22 13.02 12.15
CA ALA A 76 -18.27 13.29 13.59
C ALA A 76 -16.94 12.93 14.29
N PHE A 77 -16.39 11.75 14.02
CA PHE A 77 -15.08 11.33 14.51
C PHE A 77 -14.01 12.32 14.10
N THR A 78 -14.00 12.73 12.84
CA THR A 78 -13.05 13.73 12.37
C THR A 78 -13.21 15.04 13.10
N LYS A 79 -14.43 15.57 13.23
CA LYS A 79 -14.69 16.82 13.97
C LYS A 79 -14.15 16.73 15.39
N SER A 80 -14.25 15.55 16.04
CA SER A 80 -13.71 15.32 17.39
C SER A 80 -12.19 15.45 17.50
N LEU A 81 -11.45 15.32 16.38
CA LEU A 81 -9.99 15.49 16.35
C LEU A 81 -9.55 16.97 16.41
N PHE A 82 -10.49 17.91 16.29
CA PHE A 82 -10.23 19.35 16.31
C PHE A 82 -10.72 19.98 17.60
N SER A 83 -9.99 20.99 18.05
CA SER A 83 -10.52 21.91 19.07
C SER A 83 -11.67 22.75 18.49
N GLN A 84 -12.57 23.22 19.36
CA GLN A 84 -13.65 24.14 18.96
C GLN A 84 -13.13 25.39 18.23
N GLU A 85 -11.99 25.94 18.66
CA GLU A 85 -11.33 27.07 17.98
C GLU A 85 -10.88 26.74 16.54
N GLN A 86 -10.49 25.49 16.28
CA GLN A 86 -10.10 25.05 14.95
C GLN A 86 -11.32 24.81 14.06
N LEU A 87 -12.39 24.23 14.61
CA LEU A 87 -13.67 24.06 13.93
C LEU A 87 -14.36 25.41 13.62
N ALA A 88 -14.14 26.43 14.46
CA ALA A 88 -14.69 27.77 14.26
C ALA A 88 -14.01 28.54 13.11
N LYS A 89 -12.91 28.03 12.54
CA LYS A 89 -12.25 28.71 11.41
C LYS A 89 -13.11 28.61 10.14
N PRO A 90 -13.23 29.70 9.35
CA PRO A 90 -14.01 29.69 8.11
C PRO A 90 -13.62 28.56 7.15
N ASP A 91 -12.32 28.28 7.03
CA ASP A 91 -11.79 27.21 6.17
C ASP A 91 -12.26 25.82 6.66
N ALA A 92 -12.27 25.59 7.98
CA ALA A 92 -12.75 24.34 8.55
C ALA A 92 -14.25 24.15 8.31
N GLN A 93 -15.04 25.19 8.59
CA GLN A 93 -16.49 25.17 8.42
C GLN A 93 -16.88 24.92 6.96
N ARG A 94 -16.21 25.58 6.01
CA ARG A 94 -16.44 25.38 4.58
C ARG A 94 -16.25 23.91 4.20
N ILE A 95 -15.17 23.32 4.69
CA ILE A 95 -14.82 21.96 4.30
C ILE A 95 -15.77 20.96 4.94
N PHE A 96 -16.06 21.06 6.24
CA PHE A 96 -17.06 20.17 6.85
C PHE A 96 -18.43 20.31 6.21
N LYS A 97 -18.86 21.53 5.87
CA LYS A 97 -20.11 21.75 5.13
C LYS A 97 -20.07 21.06 3.76
N LEU A 98 -18.94 21.09 3.07
CA LEU A 98 -18.78 20.42 1.78
C LEU A 98 -18.81 18.89 1.94
N LEU A 99 -18.17 18.36 2.97
CA LEU A 99 -18.13 16.91 3.25
C LEU A 99 -19.50 16.37 3.70
N GLU A 100 -20.29 17.21 4.36
CA GLU A 100 -21.68 16.92 4.74
C GLU A 100 -22.68 17.09 3.59
N SER A 101 -22.27 17.68 2.46
CA SER A 101 -23.16 17.92 1.33
C SER A 101 -23.57 16.63 0.62
N GLU A 102 -24.79 16.61 0.09
CA GLU A 102 -25.29 15.52 -0.77
C GLU A 102 -24.37 15.28 -1.97
N GLU A 103 -23.79 16.35 -2.53
CA GLU A 103 -22.87 16.24 -3.66
C GLU A 103 -21.64 15.39 -3.33
N TYR A 104 -21.02 15.60 -2.16
CA TYR A 104 -19.88 14.79 -1.73
C TYR A 104 -20.30 13.37 -1.34
N GLN A 105 -21.49 13.19 -0.75
CA GLN A 105 -22.03 11.86 -0.46
C GLN A 105 -22.25 11.05 -1.75
N SER A 106 -22.86 11.65 -2.78
CA SER A 106 -23.04 11.03 -4.09
C SER A 106 -21.71 10.76 -4.79
N PHE A 107 -20.76 11.70 -4.69
CA PHE A 107 -19.40 11.52 -5.22
C PHE A 107 -18.70 10.30 -4.60
N THR A 108 -18.88 10.11 -3.29
CA THR A 108 -18.28 9.02 -2.51
C THR A 108 -19.10 7.72 -2.54
N ALA A 109 -20.30 7.71 -3.10
CA ALA A 109 -21.09 6.50 -3.29
C ALA A 109 -20.41 5.47 -4.23
N THR A 110 -19.45 5.92 -5.03
CA THR A 110 -18.61 5.09 -5.92
C THR A 110 -17.18 4.99 -5.39
N PRO A 111 -16.40 3.94 -5.72
CA PRO A 111 -14.98 3.91 -5.41
C PRO A 111 -14.30 5.13 -6.04
N ARG A 112 -13.69 5.94 -5.19
CA ARG A 112 -12.86 7.07 -5.61
C ARG A 112 -11.49 6.93 -5.01
N THR A 113 -10.47 7.12 -5.85
CA THR A 113 -9.10 7.28 -5.41
C THR A 113 -9.00 8.48 -4.47
N LEU A 114 -7.93 8.50 -3.67
CA LEU A 114 -7.65 9.62 -2.80
C LEU A 114 -7.44 10.93 -3.59
N GLU A 115 -6.79 10.83 -4.74
CA GLU A 115 -6.49 11.98 -5.61
C GLU A 115 -7.78 12.63 -6.13
N GLU A 116 -8.71 11.83 -6.66
CA GLU A 116 -10.02 12.32 -7.12
C GLU A 116 -10.78 13.07 -6.02
N ARG A 117 -10.63 12.65 -4.76
CA ARG A 117 -11.27 13.33 -3.62
C ARG A 117 -10.60 14.65 -3.29
N PHE A 118 -9.27 14.72 -3.35
CA PHE A 118 -8.56 15.98 -3.17
C PHE A 118 -8.89 16.96 -4.30
N GLU A 119 -8.98 16.48 -5.53
CA GLU A 119 -9.43 17.28 -6.68
C GLU A 119 -10.87 17.78 -6.47
N PHE A 120 -11.79 16.90 -6.06
CA PHE A 120 -13.17 17.29 -5.76
C PHE A 120 -13.25 18.45 -4.76
N LEU A 121 -12.45 18.40 -3.70
CA LEU A 121 -12.40 19.48 -2.70
C LEU A 121 -11.73 20.74 -3.25
N ALA A 122 -10.61 20.59 -3.96
CA ALA A 122 -9.89 21.72 -4.55
C ALA A 122 -10.77 22.51 -5.53
N ASP A 123 -11.52 21.81 -6.38
CA ASP A 123 -12.47 22.41 -7.35
C ASP A 123 -13.57 23.23 -6.67
N ARG A 124 -13.86 22.96 -5.41
CA ARG A 124 -14.88 23.63 -4.59
C ARG A 124 -14.27 24.65 -3.62
N GLY A 125 -13.01 25.05 -3.88
CA GLY A 125 -12.28 26.05 -3.11
C GLY A 125 -11.90 25.59 -1.70
N ALA A 126 -11.80 24.27 -1.50
CA ALA A 126 -11.30 23.61 -0.31
C ALA A 126 -9.91 23.03 -0.61
N ASP A 127 -8.88 23.88 -0.55
CA ASP A 127 -7.50 23.46 -0.80
C ASP A 127 -6.96 22.63 0.36
N VAL A 128 -7.05 21.31 0.25
CA VAL A 128 -6.52 20.37 1.23
C VAL A 128 -5.09 19.99 0.83
N PRO A 129 -4.11 20.11 1.73
CA PRO A 129 -2.73 19.75 1.46
C PRO A 129 -2.63 18.30 1.01
N ARG A 130 -2.21 18.10 -0.23
CA ARG A 130 -2.00 16.77 -0.82
C ARG A 130 -0.95 15.97 -0.04
N ASN A 131 -0.01 16.65 0.63
CA ASN A 131 1.00 16.03 1.50
C ASN A 131 0.48 15.70 2.90
N LEU A 132 -0.83 15.67 3.10
CA LEU A 132 -1.40 15.43 4.41
C LEU A 132 -0.87 14.16 5.08
N ASN A 133 -0.85 13.04 4.35
CA ASN A 133 -0.41 11.76 4.90
C ASN A 133 0.94 11.90 5.59
N MET A 134 1.83 12.68 4.97
CA MET A 134 3.12 13.05 5.54
C MET A 134 2.98 13.99 6.73
N LEU A 135 2.11 15.00 6.70
CA LEU A 135 1.90 15.88 7.85
C LEU A 135 1.37 15.13 9.09
N LEU A 136 0.52 14.11 8.92
CA LEU A 136 0.06 13.25 10.02
C LEU A 136 1.18 12.34 10.53
N PHE A 137 1.88 11.71 9.60
CA PHE A 137 3.06 10.91 9.90
C PHE A 137 4.05 11.72 10.75
N ARG A 138 4.38 12.95 10.33
CA ARG A 138 5.30 13.85 11.04
C ARG A 138 4.86 14.22 12.45
N LYS A 139 3.57 14.09 12.80
CA LYS A 139 3.12 14.29 14.19
C LYS A 139 3.59 13.20 15.14
N SER A 140 3.77 11.97 14.65
CA SER A 140 4.26 10.85 15.46
C SER A 140 5.70 10.44 15.14
N PHE A 141 6.20 10.86 13.98
CA PHE A 141 7.54 10.55 13.48
C PHE A 141 8.18 11.85 12.98
N PRO A 142 8.73 12.68 13.88
CA PRO A 142 9.29 13.98 13.51
C PRO A 142 10.40 13.87 12.45
N THR A 143 11.14 12.77 12.47
CA THR A 143 12.26 12.45 11.58
C THR A 143 12.06 11.11 10.87
N GLY A 144 12.86 10.85 9.82
CA GLY A 144 12.81 9.61 9.03
C GLY A 144 11.67 9.56 8.02
N GLU A 145 11.69 8.60 7.11
CA GLU A 145 10.61 8.34 6.16
C GLU A 145 9.72 7.19 6.66
N PRO A 146 8.45 7.09 6.23
CA PRO A 146 7.57 6.02 6.65
C PRO A 146 8.15 4.61 6.46
N ALA A 147 8.95 4.43 5.40
CA ALA A 147 9.64 3.16 5.11
C ALA A 147 10.68 2.79 6.17
N ASP A 148 11.32 3.77 6.83
CA ASP A 148 12.32 3.52 7.87
C ASP A 148 11.70 2.86 9.11
N PHE A 149 10.39 3.07 9.32
CA PHE A 149 9.63 2.52 10.45
C PHE A 149 8.85 1.26 10.08
N GLU A 150 8.86 0.84 8.82
CA GLU A 150 8.15 -0.37 8.40
C GLU A 150 8.59 -1.63 9.17
N PRO A 151 9.91 -1.87 9.38
CA PRO A 151 10.34 -3.04 10.15
C PRO A 151 9.83 -3.03 11.60
N GLU A 152 9.82 -1.85 12.25
CA GLU A 152 9.27 -1.67 13.60
C GLU A 152 7.78 -2.01 13.62
N MET A 153 7.01 -1.51 12.65
CA MET A 153 5.56 -1.69 12.60
C MET A 153 5.18 -3.13 12.26
N ARG A 154 5.93 -3.77 11.36
CA ARG A 154 5.81 -5.20 11.09
C ARG A 154 6.07 -6.03 12.34
N GLN A 155 7.15 -5.76 13.07
CA GLN A 155 7.47 -6.48 14.32
C GLN A 155 6.39 -6.30 15.39
N LYS A 156 5.84 -5.09 15.53
CA LYS A 156 4.77 -4.84 16.50
C LYS A 156 3.46 -5.51 16.12
N LEU A 157 3.07 -5.46 14.84
CA LEU A 157 1.88 -6.17 14.37
C LEU A 157 2.05 -7.67 14.60
N LEU A 158 3.23 -8.20 14.27
CA LEU A 158 3.57 -9.60 14.47
C LEU A 158 3.41 -10.04 15.93
N HIS A 159 3.93 -9.25 16.86
CA HIS A 159 3.76 -9.50 18.30
C HIS A 159 2.28 -9.52 18.70
N ALA A 160 1.50 -8.54 18.24
CA ALA A 160 0.07 -8.48 18.54
C ALA A 160 -0.71 -9.68 17.97
N LEU A 161 -0.34 -10.17 16.78
CA LEU A 161 -0.91 -11.39 16.19
C LEU A 161 -0.55 -12.63 17.03
N GLN A 162 0.70 -12.75 17.47
CA GLN A 162 1.16 -13.85 18.33
C GLN A 162 0.48 -13.85 19.70
N GLU A 163 0.34 -12.69 20.34
CA GLU A 163 -0.40 -12.54 21.61
C GLU A 163 -1.87 -12.94 21.46
N ALA A 164 -2.46 -12.66 20.30
CA ALA A 164 -3.80 -13.13 19.95
C ALA A 164 -3.83 -14.61 19.55
N GLY A 165 -2.72 -15.35 19.59
CA GLY A 165 -2.65 -16.75 19.16
C GLY A 165 -2.97 -16.95 17.67
N ILE A 166 -2.74 -15.92 16.85
CA ILE A 166 -2.86 -16.00 15.39
C ILE A 166 -1.48 -16.41 14.85
N GLY A 167 -1.37 -17.67 14.44
CA GLY A 167 -0.14 -18.25 13.91
C GLY A 167 0.11 -17.94 12.43
N GLY A 168 1.18 -18.56 11.91
CA GLY A 168 1.55 -18.53 10.49
C GLY A 168 0.47 -19.14 9.57
N PRO A 169 0.73 -19.19 8.25
CA PRO A 169 -0.22 -19.73 7.28
C PRO A 169 -0.63 -21.15 7.68
N GLU A 170 -1.93 -21.36 7.89
CA GLU A 170 -2.47 -22.65 8.24
C GLU A 170 -2.43 -23.54 7.00
N GLU A 171 -1.76 -24.69 7.10
CA GLU A 171 -1.73 -25.64 5.99
C GLU A 171 -3.14 -26.12 5.71
N VAL A 172 -3.59 -25.94 4.46
CA VAL A 172 -4.90 -26.45 4.03
C VAL A 172 -4.82 -27.97 4.09
N PRO A 173 -5.65 -28.66 4.92
CA PRO A 173 -5.57 -30.10 5.03
C PRO A 173 -5.83 -30.76 3.66
N ALA A 174 -5.14 -31.86 3.36
CA ALA A 174 -5.24 -32.55 2.07
C ALA A 174 -6.69 -32.94 1.71
N GLU A 175 -7.50 -33.23 2.72
CA GLU A 175 -8.92 -33.54 2.59
C GLU A 175 -9.74 -32.34 2.07
N ILE A 176 -9.38 -31.12 2.46
CA ILE A 176 -10.01 -29.89 1.96
C ILE A 176 -9.60 -29.63 0.52
N LEU A 177 -8.34 -29.90 0.16
CA LEU A 177 -7.89 -29.82 -1.22
C LEU A 177 -8.62 -30.83 -2.12
N ALA A 178 -8.83 -32.06 -1.65
CA ALA A 178 -9.62 -33.06 -2.36
C ALA A 178 -11.10 -32.65 -2.49
N LEU A 179 -11.67 -32.02 -1.45
CA LEU A 179 -13.04 -31.52 -1.48
C LEU A 179 -13.23 -30.44 -2.56
N ARG A 180 -12.23 -29.56 -2.77
CA ARG A 180 -12.23 -28.53 -3.84
C ARG A 180 -12.30 -29.12 -5.25
N ALA A 181 -11.83 -30.34 -5.46
CA ALA A 181 -11.92 -31.01 -6.76
C ALA A 181 -13.31 -31.61 -7.05
N ASN A 182 -14.24 -31.57 -6.09
CA ASN A 182 -15.58 -32.13 -6.27
C ASN A 182 -16.46 -31.20 -7.15
N PRO A 183 -16.97 -31.66 -8.30
CA PRO A 183 -17.79 -30.81 -9.18
C PRO A 183 -19.12 -30.39 -8.56
N ASN A 184 -19.61 -31.13 -7.56
CA ASN A 184 -20.86 -30.84 -6.85
C ASN A 184 -20.65 -30.09 -5.53
N LEU A 185 -19.44 -29.55 -5.31
CA LEU A 185 -19.09 -28.89 -4.05
C LEU A 185 -20.06 -27.76 -3.68
N MET A 186 -20.44 -26.91 -4.63
CA MET A 186 -21.32 -25.77 -4.34
C MET A 186 -22.71 -26.22 -3.87
N THR A 187 -23.31 -27.21 -4.53
CA THR A 187 -24.59 -27.79 -4.12
C THR A 187 -24.51 -28.39 -2.71
N LYS A 188 -23.41 -29.08 -2.42
CA LYS A 188 -23.13 -29.66 -1.10
C LYS A 188 -22.95 -28.60 -0.02
N LEU A 189 -22.24 -27.51 -0.32
CA LEU A 189 -22.08 -26.38 0.60
C LEU A 189 -23.41 -25.68 0.88
N THR A 190 -24.29 -25.52 -0.12
CA THR A 190 -25.64 -24.98 0.09
C THR A 190 -26.48 -25.87 1.00
N GLN A 191 -26.42 -27.20 0.81
CA GLN A 191 -27.12 -28.15 1.68
C GLN A 191 -26.55 -28.12 3.11
N ALA A 192 -25.23 -28.05 3.26
CA ALA A 192 -24.58 -27.90 4.55
C ALA A 192 -24.99 -26.60 5.25
N ALA A 193 -25.04 -25.47 4.53
CA ALA A 193 -25.50 -24.19 5.06
C ALA A 193 -26.94 -24.27 5.56
N ALA A 194 -27.85 -24.89 4.79
CA ALA A 194 -29.24 -25.10 5.20
C ALA A 194 -29.34 -25.95 6.49
N LEU A 195 -28.51 -26.99 6.63
CA LEU A 195 -28.44 -27.79 7.86
C LEU A 195 -27.93 -26.98 9.07
N LEU A 196 -26.91 -26.13 8.87
CA LEU A 196 -26.39 -25.27 9.93
C LEU A 196 -27.41 -24.21 10.35
N GLU A 197 -28.21 -23.69 9.41
CA GLU A 197 -29.27 -22.73 9.67
C GLU A 197 -30.45 -23.36 10.42
N GLU A 198 -30.91 -24.54 9.98
CA GLU A 198 -32.07 -25.24 10.56
C GLU A 198 -31.77 -25.78 11.98
N TYR A 199 -30.59 -26.35 12.19
CA TYR A 199 -30.26 -27.05 13.44
C TYR A 199 -29.25 -26.31 14.33
N GLY A 200 -28.70 -25.19 13.87
CA GLY A 200 -27.58 -24.51 14.50
C GLY A 200 -26.23 -25.17 14.20
N GLN A 201 -25.12 -24.45 14.43
CA GLN A 201 -23.79 -24.88 14.00
C GLN A 201 -23.36 -26.25 14.56
N LYS A 202 -23.56 -26.49 15.86
CA LYS A 202 -23.10 -27.72 16.54
C LYS A 202 -23.85 -28.97 16.06
N GLU A 203 -25.18 -28.93 16.08
CA GLU A 203 -26.02 -30.06 15.67
C GLU A 203 -25.97 -30.25 14.15
N GLY A 204 -25.94 -29.17 13.37
CA GLY A 204 -25.76 -29.20 11.92
C GLY A 204 -24.44 -29.87 11.51
N LEU A 205 -23.32 -29.50 12.14
CA LEU A 205 -22.04 -30.17 11.91
C LEU A 205 -22.08 -31.65 12.31
N GLN A 206 -22.70 -31.99 13.45
CA GLN A 206 -22.81 -33.39 13.89
C GLN A 206 -23.59 -34.24 12.87
N ARG A 207 -24.67 -33.70 12.30
CA ARG A 207 -25.44 -34.36 11.24
C ARG A 207 -24.64 -34.49 9.95
N LEU A 208 -23.89 -33.44 9.59
CA LEU A 208 -23.01 -33.45 8.43
C LEU A 208 -21.88 -34.48 8.58
N TYR A 209 -21.35 -34.66 9.79
CA TYR A 209 -20.37 -35.70 10.10
C TYR A 209 -20.92 -37.12 9.92
N ALA A 210 -22.22 -37.32 10.22
CA ALA A 210 -22.88 -38.60 10.06
C ALA A 210 -23.18 -38.94 8.59
N SER A 211 -23.47 -37.94 7.75
CA SER A 211 -23.83 -38.15 6.34
C SER A 211 -22.65 -37.99 5.37
N GLU A 212 -21.83 -36.95 5.55
CA GLU A 212 -20.75 -36.53 4.66
C GLU A 212 -19.51 -36.02 5.44
N PRO A 213 -18.69 -36.91 6.04
CA PRO A 213 -17.62 -36.51 6.94
C PRO A 213 -16.54 -35.61 6.29
N ALA A 214 -16.24 -35.79 5.00
CA ALA A 214 -15.30 -34.93 4.29
C ALA A 214 -15.85 -33.50 4.10
N LEU A 215 -17.15 -33.36 3.83
CA LEU A 215 -17.81 -32.07 3.74
C LEU A 215 -17.89 -31.40 5.12
N ALA A 216 -18.19 -32.18 6.17
CA ALA A 216 -18.21 -31.69 7.54
C ALA A 216 -16.87 -31.09 7.98
N ARG A 217 -15.75 -31.77 7.70
CA ARG A 217 -14.40 -31.24 7.95
C ARG A 217 -14.12 -29.97 7.14
N GLY A 218 -14.58 -29.90 5.89
CA GLY A 218 -14.44 -28.70 5.07
C GLY A 218 -15.24 -27.50 5.58
N VAL A 219 -16.45 -27.74 6.06
CA VAL A 219 -17.29 -26.71 6.68
C VAL A 219 -16.70 -26.27 8.01
N GLU A 220 -16.27 -27.20 8.87
CA GLU A 220 -15.61 -26.89 10.14
C GLU A 220 -14.33 -26.08 9.92
N TRP A 221 -13.48 -26.48 8.96
CA TRP A 221 -12.28 -25.73 8.59
C TRP A 221 -12.64 -24.34 8.07
N GLY A 222 -13.69 -24.20 7.25
CA GLY A 222 -14.17 -22.90 6.77
C GLY A 222 -14.62 -21.98 7.91
N LEU A 223 -15.36 -22.51 8.89
CA LEU A 223 -15.77 -21.77 10.09
C LEU A 223 -14.57 -21.35 10.95
N GLN A 224 -13.56 -22.23 11.09
CA GLN A 224 -12.31 -21.90 11.78
C GLN A 224 -11.56 -20.77 11.05
N GLN A 225 -11.50 -20.79 9.72
CA GLN A 225 -10.91 -19.71 8.94
C GLN A 225 -11.65 -18.39 9.13
N GLU A 226 -12.99 -18.41 9.12
CA GLU A 226 -13.80 -17.22 9.35
C GLU A 226 -13.51 -16.61 10.74
N GLN A 227 -13.50 -17.43 11.79
CA GLN A 227 -13.12 -16.99 13.13
C GLN A 227 -11.68 -16.45 13.18
N ALA A 228 -10.74 -17.09 12.50
CA ALA A 228 -9.36 -16.61 12.39
C ALA A 228 -9.29 -15.26 11.66
N HIS A 229 -10.07 -15.07 10.60
CA HIS A 229 -10.19 -13.80 9.88
C HIS A 229 -10.80 -12.70 10.75
N GLU A 230 -11.86 -12.99 11.50
CA GLU A 230 -12.45 -12.03 12.45
C GLU A 230 -11.45 -11.63 13.54
N LYS A 231 -10.70 -12.61 14.08
CA LYS A 231 -9.66 -12.35 15.07
C LYS A 231 -8.54 -11.48 14.51
N LYS A 232 -8.09 -11.75 13.28
CA LYS A 232 -7.13 -10.90 12.55
C LYS A 232 -7.66 -9.47 12.39
N ARG A 233 -8.93 -9.31 11.98
CA ARG A 233 -9.57 -7.99 11.86
C ARG A 233 -9.67 -7.28 13.21
N ALA A 234 -9.96 -7.99 14.29
CA ALA A 234 -10.00 -7.42 15.63
C ALA A 234 -8.62 -6.91 16.08
N VAL A 235 -7.57 -7.72 15.90
CA VAL A 235 -6.19 -7.32 16.19
C VAL A 235 -5.79 -6.11 15.36
N LEU A 236 -6.11 -6.10 14.06
CA LEU A 236 -5.83 -4.95 13.20
C LEU A 236 -6.54 -3.68 13.66
N ARG A 237 -7.82 -3.76 14.03
CA ARG A 237 -8.57 -2.61 14.56
C ARG A 237 -7.87 -2.05 15.79
N THR A 238 -7.58 -2.89 16.78
CA THR A 238 -6.86 -2.47 18.00
C THR A 238 -5.44 -1.95 17.69
N PHE A 239 -4.74 -2.56 16.73
CA PHE A 239 -3.43 -2.11 16.31
C PHE A 239 -3.48 -0.71 15.70
N TRP A 240 -4.52 -0.40 14.92
CA TRP A 240 -4.77 0.90 14.31
C TRP A 240 -5.38 1.94 15.25
N ASP A 241 -6.04 1.54 16.33
CA ASP A 241 -6.50 2.45 17.38
C ASP A 241 -5.32 3.16 18.06
N ASN A 242 -4.12 2.57 18.00
CA ASN A 242 -2.90 3.27 18.39
C ASN A 242 -2.57 4.40 17.40
N LYS A 243 -2.69 5.64 17.88
CA LYS A 243 -2.42 6.86 17.11
C LYS A 243 -1.09 6.84 16.34
N ARG A 244 -0.02 6.30 16.92
CA ARG A 244 1.30 6.23 16.25
C ARG A 244 1.26 5.26 15.07
N HIS A 245 0.62 4.09 15.23
CA HIS A 245 0.49 3.11 14.16
C HIS A 245 -0.44 3.61 13.06
N PHE A 246 -1.53 4.29 13.42
CA PHE A 246 -2.40 4.96 12.47
C PHE A 246 -1.64 6.00 11.64
N HIS A 247 -0.90 6.92 12.28
CA HIS A 247 -0.11 7.94 11.57
C HIS A 247 0.94 7.31 10.65
N TRP A 248 1.57 6.21 11.07
CA TRP A 248 2.46 5.44 10.20
C TRP A 248 1.73 4.87 8.99
N ARG A 249 0.57 4.22 9.19
CA ARG A 249 -0.26 3.65 8.13
C ARG A 249 -0.59 4.72 7.07
N MET A 250 -0.98 5.91 7.52
CA MET A 250 -1.30 7.03 6.62
C MET A 250 -0.10 7.45 5.78
N GLY A 251 1.08 7.59 6.39
CA GLY A 251 2.32 7.96 5.69
C GLY A 251 2.82 6.88 4.74
N TYR A 252 2.90 5.64 5.21
CA TYR A 252 3.53 4.52 4.50
C TYR A 252 2.73 4.10 3.27
N PHE A 253 1.42 3.89 3.45
CA PHE A 253 0.59 3.42 2.36
C PHE A 253 0.11 4.53 1.44
N LYS A 254 0.41 5.80 1.74
CA LYS A 254 0.00 6.98 0.95
C LYS A 254 -1.49 7.03 0.59
N GLY A 255 -2.33 6.31 1.33
CA GLY A 255 -3.75 6.17 1.01
C GLY A 255 -4.10 5.07 -0.02
N HIS A 256 -3.17 4.22 -0.46
CA HIS A 256 -3.46 3.08 -1.35
C HIS A 256 -4.00 1.85 -0.60
N VAL A 257 -3.55 1.62 0.63
CA VAL A 257 -3.98 0.47 1.44
C VAL A 257 -5.05 0.95 2.40
N THR A 258 -6.15 1.39 1.81
CA THR A 258 -7.19 2.09 2.56
C THR A 258 -8.38 1.18 2.87
N GLY A 259 -8.50 0.01 2.26
CA GLY A 259 -9.51 -1.00 2.66
C GLY A 259 -9.01 -2.05 3.67
N GLU A 260 -9.96 -2.81 4.23
CA GLU A 260 -9.67 -4.06 4.97
C GLU A 260 -8.86 -5.04 4.11
N GLU A 261 -9.08 -5.08 2.79
CA GLU A 261 -8.32 -5.96 1.89
C GLU A 261 -6.84 -5.63 1.90
N GLY A 262 -6.49 -4.35 1.82
CA GLY A 262 -5.10 -3.93 1.88
C GLY A 262 -4.46 -4.22 3.25
N SER A 263 -5.20 -3.94 4.33
CA SER A 263 -4.71 -4.24 5.69
C SER A 263 -4.56 -5.76 5.91
N SER A 264 -5.47 -6.55 5.36
CA SER A 264 -5.44 -8.02 5.43
C SER A 264 -4.32 -8.60 4.58
N ALA A 265 -4.08 -8.05 3.38
CA ALA A 265 -2.96 -8.42 2.53
C ALA A 265 -1.63 -8.17 3.24
N TRP A 266 -1.49 -7.01 3.88
CA TRP A 266 -0.30 -6.71 4.68
C TRP A 266 -0.15 -7.65 5.88
N VAL A 267 -1.21 -7.95 6.63
CA VAL A 267 -1.15 -8.97 7.70
C VAL A 267 -0.68 -10.31 7.18
N ASN A 268 -1.21 -10.77 6.05
CA ASN A 268 -0.81 -12.03 5.46
C ASN A 268 0.67 -12.00 5.02
N GLU A 269 1.16 -10.87 4.54
CA GLU A 269 2.59 -10.67 4.23
C GLU A 269 3.47 -10.72 5.49
N VAL A 270 3.01 -10.09 6.59
CA VAL A 270 3.69 -10.14 7.89
C VAL A 270 3.75 -11.57 8.42
N LEU A 271 2.65 -12.32 8.32
CA LEU A 271 2.58 -13.73 8.73
C LEU A 271 3.38 -14.65 7.80
N ALA A 272 3.44 -14.37 6.50
CA ALA A 272 4.23 -15.14 5.54
C ALA A 272 5.73 -15.02 5.84
N GLY A 273 6.19 -13.86 6.31
CA GLY A 273 7.58 -13.65 6.73
C GLY A 273 8.01 -14.48 7.96
N LEU A 274 7.07 -15.05 8.73
CA LEU A 274 7.38 -16.02 9.78
C LEU A 274 7.65 -17.43 9.26
N SER A 275 7.16 -17.75 8.07
CA SER A 275 7.39 -19.06 7.50
C SER A 275 8.88 -19.16 7.25
N PRO A 276 9.60 -20.13 7.87
CA PRO A 276 11.00 -20.32 7.59
C PRO A 276 11.10 -20.49 6.08
N ALA A 277 11.82 -19.57 5.42
CA ALA A 277 12.05 -19.67 3.98
C ALA A 277 12.48 -21.11 3.73
N ALA A 278 11.64 -21.88 3.03
CA ALA A 278 11.93 -23.27 2.73
C ALA A 278 13.38 -23.28 2.24
N PRO A 279 14.28 -24.04 2.89
CA PRO A 279 15.71 -23.95 2.61
C PRO A 279 15.85 -24.04 1.12
N ALA A 280 16.36 -22.97 0.50
CA ALA A 280 16.44 -22.86 -0.93
C ALA A 280 17.14 -24.13 -1.41
N VAL A 281 16.38 -25.05 -1.99
CA VAL A 281 16.94 -26.28 -2.53
C VAL A 281 17.94 -25.77 -3.55
N PRO A 282 19.26 -25.98 -3.37
CA PRO A 282 20.23 -25.52 -4.33
C PRO A 282 19.83 -26.13 -5.65
N MET A 283 19.37 -25.29 -6.59
CA MET A 283 19.22 -25.70 -7.97
C MET A 283 20.62 -26.08 -8.41
N PHE A 284 20.92 -27.37 -8.37
CA PHE A 284 22.00 -27.95 -9.13
C PHE A 284 21.70 -27.60 -10.58
N VAL A 285 22.45 -26.63 -11.09
CA VAL A 285 22.48 -26.29 -12.51
C VAL A 285 23.12 -27.50 -13.19
N ASP A 286 22.29 -28.41 -13.69
CA ASP A 286 22.75 -29.53 -14.51
C ASP A 286 23.27 -28.95 -15.83
N SER A 287 24.58 -28.70 -15.85
CA SER A 287 25.30 -28.19 -17.02
C SER A 287 25.59 -29.35 -17.95
N THR A 288 24.60 -29.77 -18.71
CA THR A 288 24.81 -30.59 -19.91
C THR A 288 23.96 -30.09 -21.07
N GLU A 289 24.36 -28.97 -21.66
CA GLU A 289 24.04 -28.66 -23.05
C GLU A 289 25.35 -28.46 -23.80
N GLY A 290 25.59 -29.31 -24.81
CA GLY A 290 26.52 -28.97 -25.88
C GLY A 290 27.48 -30.05 -26.35
N LEU A 291 27.02 -31.26 -26.71
CA LEU A 291 27.64 -32.03 -27.80
C LEU A 291 26.58 -32.85 -28.54
N SER A 292 26.45 -32.56 -29.85
CA SER A 292 25.59 -33.30 -30.78
C SER A 292 26.04 -34.75 -30.98
N PRO A 293 25.13 -35.68 -31.31
CA PRO A 293 25.44 -37.10 -31.44
C PRO A 293 25.99 -37.46 -32.83
N PRO A 294 26.93 -38.41 -32.96
CA PRO A 294 27.09 -39.16 -34.19
C PRO A 294 26.09 -40.32 -34.25
N LYS A 295 25.44 -40.49 -35.40
CA LYS A 295 24.65 -41.67 -35.76
C LYS A 295 25.52 -42.94 -35.63
N SER A 296 24.99 -43.97 -34.98
CA SER A 296 25.41 -45.35 -35.23
C SER A 296 24.28 -46.32 -34.90
N ASP A 297 23.86 -47.06 -35.92
CA ASP A 297 23.10 -48.31 -35.80
C ASP A 297 23.94 -49.35 -35.04
N ARG A 298 23.38 -49.96 -33.98
CA ARG A 298 23.52 -51.40 -33.72
C ARG A 298 22.59 -51.88 -32.60
N GLN A 299 21.96 -53.01 -32.87
CA GLN A 299 21.14 -53.81 -31.97
C GLN A 299 21.98 -54.50 -30.85
N VAL A 300 21.21 -54.98 -29.85
CA VAL A 300 21.39 -56.19 -29.01
C VAL A 300 21.93 -56.00 -27.58
N GLU A 301 21.22 -56.69 -26.68
CA GLU A 301 21.59 -57.31 -25.39
C GLU A 301 21.45 -56.56 -24.05
N THR A 302 20.30 -56.85 -23.42
CA THR A 302 20.12 -57.23 -22.01
C THR A 302 21.34 -57.88 -21.36
N VAL A 303 21.93 -57.24 -20.33
CA VAL A 303 22.61 -57.92 -19.20
C VAL A 303 22.58 -57.02 -17.95
N LEU A 304 21.96 -57.54 -16.87
CA LEU A 304 22.10 -57.07 -15.48
C LEU A 304 23.56 -57.23 -15.02
N PRO A 305 24.08 -56.39 -14.11
CA PRO A 305 24.40 -56.99 -12.81
C PRO A 305 24.32 -56.05 -11.59
N ASP A 306 23.84 -56.67 -10.51
CA ASP A 306 24.34 -56.71 -9.14
C ASP A 306 25.12 -55.53 -8.49
N ILE A 307 24.59 -55.23 -7.31
CA ILE A 307 25.12 -54.49 -6.16
C ILE A 307 26.50 -55.05 -5.72
N PRO A 308 27.37 -54.18 -5.17
CA PRO A 308 27.82 -54.47 -3.81
C PRO A 308 27.82 -53.24 -2.88
N THR A 309 27.17 -53.47 -1.73
CA THR A 309 27.35 -52.87 -0.41
C THR A 309 28.85 -52.76 -0.05
N THR A 310 29.33 -51.66 0.56
CA THR A 310 29.70 -51.44 2.01
C THR A 310 30.88 -50.43 2.03
N PRO A 311 31.42 -49.87 3.16
CA PRO A 311 30.91 -49.44 4.48
C PRO A 311 31.23 -47.96 4.83
N GLN A 312 30.69 -47.53 5.98
CA GLN A 312 31.07 -46.35 6.78
C GLN A 312 32.58 -46.08 6.90
N GLU A 313 32.96 -44.80 6.89
CA GLU A 313 34.14 -44.32 7.60
C GLU A 313 33.85 -43.02 8.36
N LYS A 314 34.10 -43.06 9.67
CA LYS A 314 34.14 -41.95 10.62
C LYS A 314 35.34 -41.06 10.30
N GLN A 315 35.17 -39.74 10.19
CA GLN A 315 36.22 -38.80 10.58
C GLN A 315 35.66 -37.55 11.27
N HIS A 316 36.34 -37.20 12.36
CA HIS A 316 36.14 -36.08 13.29
C HIS A 316 36.49 -34.70 12.67
N PRO A 317 36.12 -33.59 13.33
CA PRO A 317 36.29 -32.23 12.81
C PRO A 317 37.65 -31.61 13.20
N PRO A 318 38.11 -30.56 12.50
CA PRO A 318 39.00 -29.55 13.07
C PRO A 318 38.19 -28.26 13.40
N SER A 319 38.20 -27.82 14.67
CA SER A 319 39.01 -26.69 15.20
C SER A 319 38.88 -25.42 14.34
N SER A 320 38.09 -24.42 14.72
CA SER A 320 38.32 -23.43 15.80
C SER A 320 39.63 -22.66 15.63
N ASP A 321 39.56 -21.55 14.90
CA ASP A 321 40.56 -20.48 14.88
C ASP A 321 39.86 -19.12 15.04
N MET A 322 40.20 -18.43 16.12
CA MET A 322 39.88 -17.02 16.37
C MET A 322 40.83 -16.12 15.57
N PRO A 323 40.38 -14.98 15.01
CA PRO A 323 41.29 -13.93 14.59
C PRO A 323 41.60 -12.95 15.73
N THR A 324 42.90 -12.86 15.95
CA THR A 324 43.69 -11.96 16.79
C THR A 324 43.40 -10.46 16.60
N VAL A 325 43.34 -9.77 17.74
CA VAL A 325 43.31 -8.30 17.90
C VAL A 325 44.64 -7.70 17.43
N GLN A 326 44.61 -6.80 16.43
CA GLN A 326 45.72 -5.89 16.14
C GLN A 326 45.41 -4.47 16.64
N LYS A 327 46.34 -3.98 17.47
CA LYS A 327 46.39 -2.69 18.15
C LYS A 327 47.68 -1.99 17.72
N VAL A 328 47.63 -0.91 16.94
CA VAL A 328 48.68 0.11 16.76
C VAL A 328 47.98 1.38 16.21
N ALA A 329 47.69 2.41 17.03
CA ALA A 329 48.51 3.59 17.36
C ALA A 329 48.55 4.72 16.27
N PRO A 330 48.76 6.00 16.65
CA PRO A 330 47.98 7.14 16.13
C PRO A 330 48.69 8.07 15.11
N ARG A 331 47.83 8.88 14.45
CA ARG A 331 47.96 10.27 13.94
C ARG A 331 49.36 10.89 13.76
N PRO A 332 49.56 11.58 12.61
CA PRO A 332 50.27 12.85 12.61
C PRO A 332 49.44 14.02 12.06
N THR A 333 49.82 15.18 12.57
CA THR A 333 49.36 16.55 12.39
C THR A 333 49.65 17.16 11.02
N SER A 334 48.89 18.22 10.71
CA SER A 334 48.94 19.16 9.57
C SER A 334 50.33 19.73 9.24
N PRO A 335 50.46 20.38 8.07
CA PRO A 335 50.64 21.84 8.12
C PRO A 335 49.88 22.67 7.06
N THR A 336 49.63 23.91 7.47
CA THR A 336 49.16 25.10 6.76
C THR A 336 50.14 25.59 5.69
N ALA A 337 49.65 26.06 4.52
CA ALA A 337 50.08 27.30 3.83
C ALA A 337 49.37 27.53 2.48
N THR A 338 48.76 28.72 2.34
CA THR A 338 48.33 29.41 1.10
C THR A 338 49.56 29.95 0.34
N PRO A 339 49.53 30.22 -0.99
CA PRO A 339 49.02 31.52 -1.48
C PRO A 339 48.42 31.57 -2.91
N ASN A 340 47.61 32.62 -3.13
CA ASN A 340 47.37 33.40 -4.37
C ASN A 340 47.44 32.75 -5.76
N GLN A 341 46.31 32.77 -6.49
CA GLN A 341 46.32 33.19 -7.90
C GLN A 341 45.07 34.00 -8.27
N ASP A 342 45.34 35.26 -8.64
CA ASP A 342 44.51 36.14 -9.43
C ASP A 342 44.03 35.47 -10.73
N LYS A 343 42.73 35.56 -11.03
CA LYS A 343 42.27 35.48 -12.42
C LYS A 343 41.09 36.41 -12.67
N ARG A 344 41.46 37.57 -13.22
CA ARG A 344 40.72 38.47 -14.12
C ARG A 344 39.24 38.16 -14.36
N LEU A 345 38.42 39.10 -13.91
CA LEU A 345 37.05 39.35 -14.37
C LEU A 345 37.05 39.81 -15.84
N THR A 346 36.16 39.23 -16.65
CA THR A 346 35.65 39.83 -17.89
C THR A 346 34.21 40.30 -17.63
N PRO A 347 33.78 41.45 -18.18
CA PRO A 347 32.56 42.13 -17.78
C PRO A 347 31.34 41.50 -18.46
N LEU A 348 30.33 41.16 -17.66
CA LEU A 348 28.99 40.83 -18.15
C LEU A 348 28.14 42.11 -18.23
N THR A 349 27.54 42.25 -19.40
CA THR A 349 26.58 43.26 -19.87
C THR A 349 25.48 43.58 -18.84
N PRO A 350 25.11 44.86 -18.64
CA PRO A 350 24.04 45.22 -17.73
C PRO A 350 22.69 44.93 -18.39
N MET A 351 22.00 43.87 -17.94
CA MET A 351 20.58 43.73 -18.19
C MET A 351 19.79 44.49 -17.12
N THR A 352 19.28 45.64 -17.56
CA THR A 352 18.09 46.36 -17.08
C THR A 352 17.36 45.75 -15.90
N SER A 353 17.49 46.43 -14.77
CA SER A 353 16.68 46.27 -13.56
C SER A 353 15.19 46.46 -13.86
N LYS A 354 14.41 45.38 -13.71
CA LYS A 354 12.95 45.43 -13.71
C LYS A 354 12.46 44.93 -12.35
N SER A 355 11.84 45.85 -11.61
CA SER A 355 10.92 45.70 -10.48
C SER A 355 11.16 44.56 -9.49
N SER A 356 11.59 44.94 -8.28
CA SER A 356 11.68 44.09 -7.09
C SER A 356 10.29 43.63 -6.63
N GLN A 357 9.84 42.48 -7.15
CA GLN A 357 8.81 41.66 -6.51
C GLN A 357 9.46 40.37 -6.01
N LEU A 358 9.11 39.98 -4.78
CA LEU A 358 9.72 38.89 -4.03
C LEU A 358 9.41 37.53 -4.69
N PRO A 359 10.40 36.62 -4.84
CA PRO A 359 10.14 35.26 -5.27
C PRO A 359 9.27 34.51 -4.26
N THR A 360 8.14 34.00 -4.72
CA THR A 360 7.25 33.02 -4.07
C THR A 360 7.74 31.60 -4.42
N ASP A 361 7.23 30.53 -3.79
CA ASP A 361 7.61 29.15 -4.15
C ASP A 361 7.34 28.85 -5.65
N ASP A 362 6.34 29.50 -6.25
CA ASP A 362 6.08 29.43 -7.69
C ASP A 362 7.21 30.05 -8.53
N ASP A 363 7.89 31.07 -8.01
CA ASP A 363 9.03 31.72 -8.69
C ASP A 363 10.29 30.84 -8.62
N PHE A 364 10.42 29.99 -7.58
CA PHE A 364 11.49 29.00 -7.49
C PHE A 364 11.40 27.97 -8.63
N GLU A 365 10.21 27.39 -8.83
CA GLU A 365 10.01 26.43 -9.92
C GLU A 365 10.16 27.08 -11.29
N THR A 366 9.64 28.30 -11.46
CA THR A 366 9.68 29.00 -12.75
C THR A 366 11.12 29.30 -13.18
N VAL A 367 11.97 29.81 -12.27
CA VAL A 367 13.37 30.11 -12.56
C VAL A 367 14.18 28.87 -12.92
N LEU A 368 13.89 27.72 -12.29
CA LEU A 368 14.58 26.47 -12.61
C LEU A 368 14.07 25.87 -13.93
N ARG A 369 12.78 25.94 -14.23
CA ARG A 369 12.21 25.47 -15.50
C ARG A 369 12.68 26.28 -16.71
N GLU A 370 12.93 27.57 -16.55
CA GLU A 370 13.45 28.42 -17.64
C GLU A 370 14.91 28.11 -17.99
N ARG A 371 15.72 27.73 -16.99
CA ARG A 371 17.18 27.53 -17.16
C ARG A 371 17.59 26.11 -17.51
N PHE A 372 16.76 25.13 -17.18
CA PHE A 372 17.09 23.72 -17.34
C PHE A 372 16.04 22.99 -18.17
N SER A 373 16.44 21.91 -18.84
CA SER A 373 15.47 21.06 -19.54
C SER A 373 14.48 20.44 -18.54
N SER A 374 13.25 20.19 -19.00
CA SER A 374 12.20 19.57 -18.18
C SER A 374 12.65 18.27 -17.53
N THR A 375 13.47 17.46 -18.22
CA THR A 375 14.02 16.21 -17.69
C THR A 375 14.99 16.44 -16.54
N ARG A 376 15.91 17.43 -16.64
CA ARG A 376 16.86 17.76 -15.56
C ARG A 376 16.12 18.33 -14.35
N PHE A 377 15.16 19.22 -14.60
CA PHE A 377 14.30 19.78 -13.56
C PHE A 377 13.51 18.70 -12.81
N ASN A 378 12.81 17.81 -13.52
CA ASN A 378 12.02 16.74 -12.90
C ASN A 378 12.89 15.81 -12.06
N ARG A 379 14.08 15.44 -12.55
CA ARG A 379 15.04 14.62 -11.80
C ARG A 379 15.54 15.34 -10.54
N ALA A 380 15.77 16.66 -10.61
CA ALA A 380 16.15 17.46 -9.46
C ALA A 380 15.05 17.52 -8.41
N MET A 381 13.81 17.81 -8.82
CA MET A 381 12.66 17.82 -7.92
C MET A 381 12.38 16.44 -7.32
N GLU A 382 12.53 15.37 -8.11
CA GLU A 382 12.41 14.00 -7.61
C GLU A 382 13.48 13.70 -6.55
N ALA A 383 14.73 14.09 -6.78
CA ALA A 383 15.81 13.89 -5.81
C ALA A 383 15.55 14.68 -4.51
N LEU A 384 15.11 15.92 -4.59
CA LEU A 384 14.78 16.75 -3.43
C LEU A 384 13.56 16.22 -2.67
N ASN A 385 12.51 15.78 -3.38
CA ASN A 385 11.32 15.20 -2.76
C ASN A 385 11.60 13.84 -2.12
N ARG A 386 12.47 13.04 -2.72
CA ARG A 386 12.78 11.69 -2.26
C ARG A 386 13.75 11.69 -1.07
N TYR A 387 14.72 12.60 -1.05
CA TYR A 387 15.80 12.57 -0.06
C TYR A 387 15.81 13.78 0.89
N GLY A 388 14.94 14.77 0.68
CA GLY A 388 14.97 16.04 1.40
C GLY A 388 15.97 17.04 0.79
N PRO A 389 15.97 18.30 1.26
CA PRO A 389 16.74 19.38 0.64
C PRO A 389 18.26 19.17 0.72
N GLU A 390 18.78 18.78 1.89
CA GLU A 390 20.24 18.63 2.11
C GLU A 390 20.82 17.42 1.37
N GLU A 391 20.25 16.23 1.59
CA GLU A 391 20.70 14.99 0.96
C GLU A 391 20.33 14.96 -0.55
N GLY A 392 19.21 15.57 -0.93
CA GLY A 392 18.82 15.75 -2.34
C GLY A 392 19.83 16.61 -3.10
N VAL A 393 20.27 17.74 -2.53
CA VAL A 393 21.35 18.56 -3.11
C VAL A 393 22.67 17.78 -3.17
N ARG A 394 23.01 17.00 -2.15
CA ARG A 394 24.24 16.17 -2.17
C ARG A 394 24.23 15.18 -3.33
N ARG A 395 23.10 14.54 -3.60
CA ARG A 395 22.94 13.61 -4.73
C ARG A 395 22.88 14.31 -6.08
N LEU A 396 22.32 15.52 -6.12
CA LEU A 396 22.40 16.37 -7.30
C LEU A 396 23.85 16.78 -7.58
N LYS A 397 24.67 17.10 -6.58
CA LYS A 397 26.11 17.41 -6.80
C LYS A 397 26.85 16.27 -7.50
N ALA A 398 26.49 15.02 -7.21
CA ALA A 398 27.10 13.85 -7.82
C ALA A 398 26.62 13.55 -9.25
N SER A 399 25.35 13.88 -9.57
CA SER A 399 24.72 13.52 -10.85
C SER A 399 24.60 14.68 -11.83
N ASP A 400 24.41 15.89 -11.31
CA ASP A 400 24.22 17.14 -12.03
C ASP A 400 24.70 18.35 -11.18
N PRO A 401 26.02 18.62 -11.16
CA PRO A 401 26.62 19.63 -10.29
C PRO A 401 26.17 21.06 -10.61
N GLU A 402 25.83 21.36 -11.87
CA GLU A 402 25.36 22.69 -12.27
C GLU A 402 23.96 22.97 -11.71
N MET A 403 23.05 21.99 -11.80
CA MET A 403 21.73 22.08 -11.21
C MET A 403 21.81 22.22 -9.69
N ALA A 404 22.70 21.45 -9.05
CA ALA A 404 22.88 21.47 -7.60
C ALA A 404 23.28 22.86 -7.07
N VAL A 405 24.18 23.57 -7.76
CA VAL A 405 24.60 24.93 -7.39
C VAL A 405 23.43 25.92 -7.45
N GLN A 406 22.54 25.80 -8.45
CA GLN A 406 21.37 26.69 -8.55
C GLN A 406 20.36 26.39 -7.44
N VAL A 407 20.07 25.11 -7.18
CA VAL A 407 19.18 24.70 -6.09
C VAL A 407 19.72 25.16 -4.74
N GLU A 408 21.01 24.97 -4.47
CA GLU A 408 21.67 25.37 -3.22
C GLU A 408 21.61 26.89 -3.01
N ARG A 409 21.86 27.69 -4.05
CA ARG A 409 21.74 29.16 -3.99
C ARG A 409 20.31 29.61 -3.66
N LEU A 410 19.31 28.94 -4.23
CA LEU A 410 17.91 29.27 -3.99
C LEU A 410 17.46 28.88 -2.58
N LEU A 411 17.89 27.71 -2.09
CA LEU A 411 17.61 27.26 -0.71
C LEU A 411 18.23 28.20 0.33
N GLN A 412 19.48 28.66 0.12
CA GLN A 412 20.12 29.65 0.99
C GLN A 412 19.32 30.97 1.02
N LYS A 413 18.83 31.43 -0.13
CA LYS A 413 18.02 32.65 -0.22
C LYS A 413 16.67 32.53 0.50
N GLN A 414 16.10 31.32 0.57
CA GLN A 414 14.91 31.06 1.38
C GLN A 414 15.23 31.06 2.88
N GLN A 415 16.35 30.46 3.28
CA GLN A 415 16.79 30.43 4.68
C GLN A 415 17.16 31.82 5.24
N GLU A 416 17.68 32.73 4.43
CA GLU A 416 17.94 34.11 4.84
C GLU A 416 16.66 34.95 5.06
N LYS A 417 15.50 34.44 4.65
CA LYS A 417 14.21 35.14 4.69
C LYS A 417 13.34 34.72 5.88
N ASP A 418 13.61 33.56 6.46
CA ASP A 418 12.97 33.04 7.67
C ASP A 418 13.76 33.43 8.93
#